data_AF-A0A1Y1YLD9-F1
#
_entry.id   AF-A0A1Y1YLD9-F1
#
_cell.length_a   1.000
_cell.length_b   1.000
_cell.length_c   1.000
_cell.angle_alpha   90.00
_cell.angle_beta   90.00
_cell.angle_gamma   90.00
#
_symmetry.space_group_name_H-M   'P 1'
#
loop_
_entity.id
_entity.type
_entity.pdbx_description
1 polymer ?
#
loop_
_entity_poly.entity_id
_entity_poly.type
_entity_poly.pdbx_seq_one_letter_code
_entity_poly.pdbx_strand_id
1 'polypeptide(L)' 'DYCDIFLTHDSASVRKAHNTGWKHLMQVRNYYAALGQDSAQSVIDEITKAYELTGGMPPPGTFHPALI' A
#
# COMPACT_ATOMS: atom_id res chain seq x y z
N ASP A 1 -7.49 3.35 -14.24
CA ASP A 1 -8.20 3.47 -12.96
C ASP A 1 -7.49 4.19 -11.83
N TYR A 2 -6.19 4.49 -11.89
CA TYR A 2 -5.51 5.12 -10.74
C TYR A 2 -6.14 6.43 -10.22
N CYS A 3 -6.89 7.18 -11.02
CA CYS A 3 -7.38 8.51 -10.65
C CYS A 3 -8.89 8.62 -10.41
N ASP A 4 -9.66 7.54 -10.51
CA ASP A 4 -11.14 7.54 -10.43
C ASP A 4 -11.80 8.75 -11.12
N ILE A 5 -11.32 9.07 -12.32
CA ILE A 5 -11.90 10.09 -13.18
C ILE A 5 -12.04 9.57 -14.59
N PHE A 6 -13.09 10.03 -15.26
CA PHE A 6 -13.27 9.84 -16.69
C PHE A 6 -12.80 11.09 -17.43
N LEU A 7 -12.03 10.89 -18.49
CA LEU A 7 -11.69 11.96 -19.42
C LEU A 7 -12.92 12.27 -20.27
N THR A 8 -13.39 13.52 -20.24
CA THR A 8 -14.55 13.96 -21.04
C THR A 8 -14.28 13.90 -22.54
N HIS A 9 -13.01 14.04 -22.95
CA HIS A 9 -12.55 13.86 -24.32
C HIS A 9 -11.28 12.98 -24.35
N ASP A 10 -11.41 11.75 -24.85
CA ASP A 10 -10.32 10.78 -24.89
C ASP A 10 -9.43 10.93 -26.15
N SER A 11 -8.86 12.11 -26.34
CA SER A 11 -7.88 12.35 -27.40
C SER A 11 -6.47 11.98 -26.93
N ALA A 12 -5.56 11.68 -27.87
CA ALA A 12 -4.17 11.35 -27.55
C ALA A 12 -3.46 12.46 -26.76
N SER A 13 -3.76 13.73 -27.07
CA SER A 13 -3.21 14.89 -26.36
C SER A 13 -3.71 14.97 -24.92
N VAL A 14 -5.02 14.78 -24.71
CA VAL A 14 -5.63 14.83 -23.37
C VAL A 14 -5.13 13.66 -22.51
N ARG A 15 -5.02 12.44 -23.08
CA ARG A 15 -4.41 11.29 -22.36
C ARG A 15 -2.98 11.59 -21.95
N LYS A 16 -2.18 12.14 -22.86
CA LYS A 16 -0.79 12.50 -22.57
C LYS A 16 -0.72 13.51 -21.42
N ALA A 17 -1.49 14.60 -21.49
CA ALA A 17 -1.53 15.62 -20.44
C ALA A 17 -1.96 15.03 -19.08
N HIS A 18 -2.98 14.16 -19.07
CA HIS A 18 -3.42 13.47 -17.87
C HIS A 18 -2.32 12.58 -17.27
N ASN A 19 -1.73 11.70 -18.08
CA ASN A 19 -0.73 10.73 -17.62
C ASN A 19 0.56 11.40 -17.13
N THR A 20 0.92 12.56 -17.70
CA THR A 20 2.06 13.36 -17.23
C THR A 20 1.71 14.31 -16.08
N GLY A 21 0.43 14.42 -15.71
CA GLY A 21 -0.04 15.33 -14.68
C GLY A 21 0.35 14.88 -13.28
N TRP A 22 0.69 15.84 -12.42
CA TRP A 22 1.11 15.58 -11.03
C TRP A 22 0.11 14.71 -10.25
N LYS A 23 -1.20 14.97 -10.41
CA LYS A 23 -2.25 14.17 -9.75
C LYS A 23 -2.17 12.70 -10.15
N HIS A 24 -1.99 12.41 -11.43
CA HIS A 24 -1.87 11.03 -11.92
C HIS A 24 -0.64 10.35 -11.33
N LEU A 25 0.53 11.00 -11.38
CA LEU A 25 1.76 10.46 -10.82
C LEU A 25 1.67 10.17 -9.32
N MET A 26 1.05 11.07 -8.55
CA MET A 26 0.81 10.87 -7.12
C MET A 26 -0.08 9.66 -6.85
N GLN A 27 -1.20 9.53 -7.57
CA GLN A 27 -2.11 8.41 -7.38
C GLN A 27 -1.47 7.06 -7.78
N VAL A 28 -0.71 7.03 -8.87
CA VAL A 28 0.06 5.84 -9.27
C VAL A 28 1.05 5.45 -8.18
N ARG A 29 1.80 6.40 -7.62
CA ARG A 29 2.74 6.14 -6.52
C ARG A 29 2.01 5.58 -5.28
N ASN A 30 0.90 6.20 -4.89
CA ASN A 30 0.11 5.76 -3.74
C ASN A 30 -0.45 4.35 -3.93
N TYR A 31 -0.95 4.04 -5.12
CA TYR A 31 -1.44 2.71 -5.46
C TYR A 31 -0.37 1.63 -5.21
N TYR A 32 0.85 1.82 -5.73
CA TYR A 32 1.93 0.86 -5.51
C TYR A 32 2.48 0.87 -4.08
N ALA A 33 2.42 1.99 -3.37
CA ALA A 33 2.81 2.05 -1.96
C ALA A 33 1.83 1.28 -1.06
N ALA A 34 0.53 1.32 -1.36
CA ALA A 34 -0.51 0.62 -0.62
C ALA A 34 -0.46 -0.90 -0.81
N LEU A 35 -0.06 -1.39 -1.99
CA LEU A 35 0.05 -2.83 -2.27
C LEU A 35 0.95 -3.60 -1.28
N GLY A 36 1.98 -2.95 -0.71
CA GLY A 36 2.83 -3.57 0.30
C GLY A 36 2.32 -3.44 1.74
N GLN A 37 1.41 -2.51 2.01
CA GLN A 37 0.84 -2.30 3.33
C GLN A 37 -0.17 -3.38 3.71
N ASP A 38 -0.95 -3.90 2.76
CA ASP A 38 -1.97 -4.92 3.07
C ASP A 38 -1.35 -6.21 3.63
N SER A 39 -0.21 -6.66 3.09
CA SER A 39 0.49 -7.84 3.62
C SER A 39 1.28 -7.53 4.90
N ALA A 40 1.93 -6.36 4.97
CA ALA A 40 2.74 -5.99 6.13
C ALA A 40 1.86 -5.74 7.37
N GLN A 41 0.70 -5.09 7.20
CA GLN A 41 -0.24 -4.84 8.29
C GLN A 41 -0.87 -6.13 8.79
N SER A 42 -1.22 -7.07 7.91
CA SER A 42 -1.72 -8.39 8.32
C SER A 42 -0.73 -9.14 9.22
N VAL A 43 0.56 -9.07 8.91
CA VAL A 43 1.63 -9.67 9.74
C VAL A 43 1.77 -8.93 11.07
N ILE A 44 1.71 -7.60 11.08
CA ILE A 44 1.75 -6.79 12.31
C ILE A 44 0.55 -7.09 13.21
N ASP A 45 -0.64 -7.21 12.63
CA ASP A 45 -1.87 -7.49 13.36
C ASP A 45 -1.86 -8.90 13.97
N GLU A 46 -1.35 -9.89 13.24
CA GLU A 46 -1.16 -11.26 13.74
C GLU A 46 -0.21 -11.28 14.96
N ILE A 47 0.92 -10.58 14.86
CA ILE A 47 1.88 -10.46 15.96
C ILE A 47 1.25 -9.74 17.15
N THR A 48 0.63 -8.57 16.94
CA THR A 48 -0.02 -7.79 18.01
C THR A 48 -1.04 -8.64 18.76
N LYS A 49 -1.90 -9.35 18.03
CA LYS A 49 -2.90 -10.25 18.62
C LYS A 49 -2.25 -11.39 19.41
N ALA A 50 -1.18 -12.00 18.90
CA ALA A 50 -0.45 -13.03 19.61
C ALA A 50 0.16 -12.48 20.92
N TYR A 51 0.75 -11.28 20.90
CA TYR A 51 1.32 -10.61 22.07
C TYR A 51 0.27 -10.23 23.13
N GLU A 52 -0.91 -9.77 22.72
CA GLU A 52 -2.01 -9.48 23.64
C GLU A 52 -2.52 -10.76 24.34
N LEU A 53 -2.62 -11.86 23.59
CA LEU A 53 -3.06 -13.17 24.12
C LEU A 53 -2.05 -13.79 25.08
N THR A 54 -0.75 -13.56 24.87
CA THR A 54 0.33 -14.08 25.73
C THR A 54 0.68 -13.16 26.91
N GLY A 55 -0.04 -12.05 27.10
CA GLY A 55 0.19 -11.12 28.21
C GLY A 55 1.51 -10.34 28.07
N GLY A 56 1.92 -10.01 26.84
CA GLY A 56 3.14 -9.27 26.55
C GLY A 56 4.40 -10.13 26.41
N MET A 57 4.27 -11.46 26.41
CA MET A 57 5.38 -12.36 26.13
C MET A 57 5.53 -12.55 24.60
N PRO A 58 6.70 -12.25 24.00
CA PRO A 58 6.95 -12.58 22.60
C PRO A 58 6.68 -14.07 22.32
N PRO A 59 5.95 -14.43 21.25
CA PRO A 59 5.76 -15.82 20.89
C PRO A 59 7.12 -16.48 20.61
N PRO A 60 7.39 -17.70 21.15
CA PRO A 60 8.64 -18.38 20.90
C PRO A 60 8.75 -18.76 19.41
N GLY A 61 9.62 -18.08 18.66
CA GLY A 61 10.02 -18.50 17.31
C GLY A 61 9.86 -17.49 16.16
N THR A 62 9.38 -16.26 16.38
CA THR A 62 9.29 -15.26 15.31
C THR A 62 10.64 -14.57 15.06
N PHE A 63 11.62 -15.30 14.51
CA PHE A 63 12.78 -14.69 13.87
C PHE A 63 12.37 -14.21 12.48
N HIS A 64 11.99 -12.92 12.37
CA HIS A 64 11.77 -12.26 11.09
C HIS A 64 13.00 -11.42 10.73
N PRO A 65 13.65 -11.63 9.57
CA PRO A 65 14.90 -10.98 9.20
C PRO A 65 14.79 -9.47 8.85
N ALA A 66 13.63 -8.85 9.07
CA ALA A 66 13.38 -7.44 8.74
C ALA A 66 13.52 -6.48 9.94
N LEU A 67 14.02 -6.94 11.10
CA LEU A 67 14.29 -6.13 12.29
C LEU A 67 15.76 -6.24 12.75
N ILE A 68 16.69 -6.17 11.80
CA ILE A 68 18.11 -5.86 12.07
C ILE A 68 18.43 -4.51 11.42
#